data_AF-A0A661JM31-F1
#
_entry.id   AF-A0A661JM31-F1
#
_cell.length_a   1.000
_cell.length_b   1.000
_cell.length_c   1.000
_cell.angle_alpha   90.00
_cell.angle_beta   90.00
_cell.angle_gamma   90.00
#
_symmetry.space_group_name_H-M   'P 1'
#
loop_
_entity.id
_entity.type
_entity.pdbx_description
1 polymer ?
#
loop_
_entity_poly.entity_id
_entity_poly.type
_entity_poly.pdbx_seq_one_letter_code
_entity_poly.pdbx_strand_id
1 'polypeptide(L)'
;MKVKNVIFRENSFGITQKSLKILRNTLTFCVNHPVAVVELPTNDLCCGFFIFDKYTELAVFTGDGFRKDRAGEGGAGYNTAEALFGVFGIRRLIWDEVNLDEIYQGKTEIIRARLLKVAQEIANTLTNTDFVIPADKNPQYVRR
;
A
#
# COMPACT_ATOMS: atom_id res chain seq x y z
N MET A 1 4.43 -6.44 14.02
CA MET A 1 3.22 -5.88 14.69
C MET A 1 2.08 -6.88 14.57
N LYS A 2 0.95 -6.73 15.28
CA LYS A 2 -0.25 -7.56 14.99
C LYS A 2 -1.20 -6.78 14.07
N VAL A 3 -1.76 -7.43 13.06
CA VAL A 3 -2.79 -6.85 12.19
C VAL A 3 -4.12 -7.52 12.51
N LYS A 4 -5.07 -6.73 13.02
CA LYS A 4 -6.40 -7.20 13.40
C LYS A 4 -7.39 -7.15 12.26
N ASN A 5 -7.24 -6.16 11.37
CA ASN A 5 -8.16 -5.95 10.28
C ASN A 5 -7.45 -5.32 9.07
N VAL A 6 -7.98 -5.61 7.88
CA VAL A 6 -7.57 -4.98 6.63
C VAL A 6 -8.71 -4.09 6.13
N ILE A 7 -8.41 -2.81 5.94
CA ILE A 7 -9.30 -1.88 5.25
C ILE A 7 -9.05 -2.01 3.75
N PHE A 8 -10.13 -2.25 3.04
CA PHE A 8 -10.13 -2.60 1.64
C PHE A 8 -11.36 -2.02 0.94
N ARG A 9 -11.21 -1.53 -0.29
CA ARG A 9 -12.32 -1.09 -1.14
C ARG A 9 -12.28 -1.80 -2.48
N GLU A 10 -13.21 -2.72 -2.69
CA GLU A 10 -13.34 -3.46 -3.96
C GLU A 10 -13.35 -2.54 -5.19
N ASN A 11 -14.04 -1.41 -5.07
CA ASN A 11 -14.19 -0.47 -6.18
C ASN A 11 -12.91 0.30 -6.54
N SER A 12 -11.76 0.07 -5.90
CA SER A 12 -10.46 0.61 -6.31
C SER A 12 -9.66 -0.32 -7.23
N PHE A 13 -10.07 -1.58 -7.39
CA PHE A 13 -9.38 -2.58 -8.20
C PHE A 13 -9.36 -2.18 -9.67
N GLY A 14 -8.19 -2.30 -10.29
CA GLY A 14 -7.92 -1.87 -11.66
C GLY A 14 -8.08 -0.36 -11.91
N ILE A 15 -8.37 0.46 -10.89
CA ILE A 15 -8.64 1.90 -11.05
C ILE A 15 -7.54 2.72 -10.37
N THR A 16 -6.61 3.23 -11.16
CA THR A 16 -5.44 3.99 -10.71
C THR A 16 -5.83 5.18 -9.84
N GLN A 17 -6.76 6.03 -10.31
CA GLN A 17 -7.15 7.25 -9.59
C GLN A 17 -7.71 6.97 -8.19
N LYS A 18 -8.50 5.90 -8.04
CA LYS A 18 -9.07 5.50 -6.75
C LYS A 18 -7.99 4.90 -5.84
N SER A 19 -7.13 4.04 -6.39
CA SER A 19 -6.01 3.47 -5.66
C SER A 19 -5.06 4.54 -5.12
N LEU A 20 -4.72 5.52 -5.96
CA LEU A 20 -3.88 6.66 -5.59
C LEU A 20 -4.57 7.59 -4.56
N LYS A 21 -5.88 7.81 -4.69
CA LYS A 21 -6.65 8.57 -3.69
C LYS A 21 -6.63 7.89 -2.32
N ILE A 22 -6.79 6.56 -2.28
CA ILE A 22 -6.69 5.79 -1.03
C ILE A 22 -5.29 5.95 -0.45
N LEU A 23 -4.25 5.71 -1.26
CA LEU A 23 -2.86 5.84 -0.83
C LEU A 23 -2.59 7.21 -0.18
N ARG A 24 -2.86 8.29 -0.92
CA ARG A 24 -2.64 9.66 -0.44
C ARG A 24 -3.41 9.94 0.85
N ASN A 25 -4.70 9.63 0.88
CA ASN A 25 -5.54 9.91 2.04
C ASN A 25 -5.09 9.12 3.28
N THR A 26 -4.69 7.86 3.11
CA THR A 26 -4.19 7.04 4.21
C THR A 26 -2.86 7.57 4.76
N LEU A 27 -1.91 7.92 3.88
CA LEU A 27 -0.63 8.50 4.32
C LEU A 27 -0.82 9.83 5.06
N THR A 28 -1.73 10.68 4.59
CA THR A 28 -2.07 11.94 5.29
C THR A 28 -2.73 11.68 6.65
N PHE A 29 -3.64 10.72 6.73
CA PHE A 29 -4.29 10.38 8.00
C PHE A 29 -3.29 9.84 9.03
N CYS A 30 -2.33 9.02 8.60
CA CYS A 30 -1.32 8.41 9.45
C CYS A 30 -0.04 9.23 9.60
N VAL A 31 -0.06 10.55 9.31
CA VAL A 31 1.15 11.38 9.25
C VAL A 31 1.94 11.41 10.57
N ASN A 32 1.26 11.24 11.71
CA ASN A 32 1.87 11.21 13.05
C ASN A 32 1.99 9.79 13.61
N HIS A 33 1.68 8.76 12.82
CA HIS A 33 1.72 7.37 13.27
C HIS A 33 2.97 6.67 12.72
N PRO A 34 3.51 5.65 13.42
CA PRO A 34 4.56 4.81 12.86
C PRO A 34 3.96 3.93 11.76
N VAL A 35 4.31 4.21 10.50
CA VAL A 35 3.81 3.50 9.33
C VAL A 35 4.91 2.76 8.56
N ALA A 36 4.56 1.61 8.02
CA ALA A 36 5.36 0.89 7.04
C ALA A 36 4.55 0.70 5.76
N VAL A 37 5.20 0.74 4.59
CA VAL A 37 4.55 0.53 3.29
C VAL A 37 5.18 -0.64 2.57
N VAL A 38 4.33 -1.53 2.06
CA VAL A 38 4.73 -2.71 1.31
C VAL A 38 4.01 -2.73 -0.03
N GLU A 39 4.77 -2.82 -1.11
CA GLU A 39 4.28 -3.08 -2.45
C GLU A 39 3.94 -4.56 -2.60
N LEU A 40 2.73 -4.83 -3.06
CA LEU A 40 2.22 -6.16 -3.33
C LEU A 40 1.95 -6.30 -4.82
N PRO A 41 2.82 -7.00 -5.57
CA PRO A 41 2.50 -7.40 -6.94
C PRO A 41 1.25 -8.30 -6.96
N THR A 42 0.31 -8.02 -7.86
CA THR A 42 -0.92 -8.83 -8.00
C THR A 42 -0.90 -9.73 -9.23
N ASN A 43 -0.06 -9.38 -10.19
CA ASN A 43 0.34 -10.17 -11.34
C ASN A 43 1.69 -9.62 -11.86
N ASP A 44 2.12 -10.06 -13.04
CA ASP A 44 3.35 -9.66 -13.70
C ASP A 44 3.43 -8.14 -13.98
N LEU A 45 2.28 -7.49 -14.17
CA LEU A 45 2.19 -6.10 -14.58
C LEU A 45 1.73 -5.15 -13.46
N CYS A 46 0.72 -5.55 -12.68
CA CYS A 46 0.02 -4.71 -11.72
C CYS A 46 0.49 -4.93 -10.27
N CYS A 47 0.32 -3.90 -9.45
CA CYS A 47 0.59 -3.97 -8.02
C CYS A 47 -0.32 -3.04 -7.22
N GLY A 48 -0.42 -3.31 -5.92
CA GLY A 48 -0.99 -2.42 -4.93
C GLY A 48 -0.01 -2.13 -3.79
N PHE A 49 -0.42 -1.30 -2.85
CA PHE A 49 0.35 -1.01 -1.65
C PHE A 49 -0.47 -1.33 -0.40
N PHE A 50 0.16 -2.03 0.54
CA PHE A 50 -0.28 -2.08 1.92
C PHE A 50 0.36 -0.95 2.71
N ILE A 51 -0.45 -0.24 3.49
CA ILE A 51 0.01 0.71 4.50
C ILE A 51 -0.31 0.11 5.86
N PHE A 52 0.72 -0.22 6.63
CA PHE A 52 0.62 -0.77 7.97
C PHE A 52 0.76 0.36 8.98
N ASP A 53 -0.24 0.55 9.84
CA ASP A 53 -0.20 1.50 10.93
C ASP A 53 0.00 0.76 12.25
N LYS A 54 1.20 0.92 12.83
CA LYS A 54 1.56 0.25 14.09
C LYS A 54 0.74 0.74 15.27
N TYR A 55 0.25 1.98 15.24
CA TYR A 55 -0.52 2.56 16.33
C TYR A 55 -1.94 1.98 16.38
N THR A 56 -2.59 1.85 15.21
CA THR A 56 -3.97 1.34 15.13
C THR A 56 -4.07 -0.17 14.92
N GLU A 57 -2.96 -0.86 14.66
CA GLU A 57 -2.92 -2.29 14.32
C GLU A 57 -3.76 -2.64 13.06
N LEU A 58 -3.92 -1.66 12.17
CA LEU A 58 -4.65 -1.79 10.92
C LEU A 58 -3.68 -1.84 9.73
N ALA A 59 -4.10 -2.54 8.69
CA ALA A 59 -3.49 -2.46 7.37
C ALA A 59 -4.51 -1.93 6.37
N VAL A 60 -4.11 -1.01 5.50
CA VAL A 60 -4.95 -0.52 4.39
C VAL A 60 -4.36 -1.00 3.08
N PHE A 61 -5.17 -1.65 2.24
CA PHE A 61 -4.78 -2.00 0.88
C PHE A 61 -5.35 -0.98 -0.11
N THR A 62 -4.51 -0.46 -1.00
CA THR A 62 -4.91 0.57 -1.98
C THR A 62 -5.81 0.05 -3.10
N GLY A 63 -5.76 -1.24 -3.40
CA GLY A 63 -6.14 -1.79 -4.71
C GLY A 63 -4.91 -1.91 -5.61
N ASP A 64 -5.09 -2.55 -6.76
CA ASP A 64 -4.04 -2.99 -7.69
C ASP A 64 -3.93 -2.13 -8.96
N GLY A 65 -4.46 -0.90 -8.94
CA GLY A 65 -4.51 -0.03 -10.12
C GLY A 65 -3.17 0.52 -10.61
N PHE A 66 -2.03 0.12 -10.04
CA PHE A 66 -0.71 0.62 -10.43
C PHE A 66 0.00 -0.36 -11.35
N ARG A 67 0.76 0.14 -12.34
CA ARG A 67 1.55 -0.70 -13.25
C ARG A 67 3.05 -0.56 -13.00
N LYS A 68 3.72 -1.70 -12.83
CA LYS A 68 5.17 -1.82 -12.59
C LYS A 68 6.01 -1.41 -13.79
N ASP A 69 5.48 -1.58 -15.00
CA ASP A 69 6.15 -1.19 -16.25
C ASP A 69 6.12 0.31 -16.54
N ARG A 70 5.49 1.10 -15.66
CA ARG A 70 5.36 2.56 -15.74
C ARG A 70 4.61 3.05 -16.99
N ALA A 71 3.87 2.18 -17.69
CA ALA A 71 3.12 2.57 -18.88
C ALA A 71 1.68 3.02 -18.57
N GLY A 72 1.18 3.96 -19.37
CA GLY A 72 -0.20 4.44 -19.31
C GLY A 72 -0.60 5.09 -17.98
N GLU A 73 -1.90 5.10 -17.70
CA GLU A 73 -2.44 5.69 -16.45
C GLU A 73 -1.88 4.98 -15.21
N GLY A 74 -1.91 3.65 -15.18
CA GLY A 74 -1.40 2.87 -14.04
C GLY A 74 0.08 3.13 -13.74
N GLY A 75 0.87 3.37 -14.78
CA GLY A 75 2.28 3.74 -14.64
C GLY A 75 2.51 5.15 -14.12
N ALA A 76 1.72 6.12 -14.60
CA ALA A 76 1.73 7.48 -14.03
C ALA A 76 1.31 7.46 -12.55
N GLY A 77 0.34 6.62 -12.20
CA GLY A 77 -0.05 6.36 -10.81
C GLY A 77 1.09 5.78 -9.97
N TYR A 78 1.82 4.80 -10.51
CA TYR A 78 2.97 4.18 -9.83
C TYR A 78 4.08 5.22 -9.56
N ASN A 79 4.44 6.02 -10.57
CA ASN A 79 5.41 7.11 -10.41
C ASN A 79 4.95 8.13 -9.35
N THR A 80 3.64 8.42 -9.30
CA THR A 80 3.08 9.34 -8.31
C THR A 80 3.12 8.74 -6.91
N ALA A 81 2.87 7.44 -6.76
CA ALA A 81 3.04 6.73 -5.49
C ALA A 81 4.49 6.81 -5.00
N GLU A 82 5.47 6.56 -5.88
CA GLU A 82 6.90 6.72 -5.54
C GLU A 82 7.24 8.15 -5.09
N ALA A 83 6.72 9.16 -5.79
CA ALA A 83 6.90 10.55 -5.38
C ALA A 83 6.28 10.84 -4.01
N LEU A 84 5.08 10.33 -3.73
CA LEU A 84 4.43 10.46 -2.42
C LEU A 84 5.29 9.82 -1.32
N PHE A 85 5.86 8.65 -1.55
CA PHE A 85 6.77 8.02 -0.57
C PHE A 85 7.98 8.91 -0.27
N GLY A 86 8.56 9.56 -1.29
CA GLY A 86 9.64 10.54 -1.12
C GLY A 86 9.23 11.79 -0.32
N VAL A 87 8.01 12.28 -0.52
CA VAL A 87 7.44 13.41 0.25
C VAL A 87 7.28 13.06 1.73
N PHE A 88 6.75 11.87 2.02
CA PHE A 88 6.51 11.39 3.39
C PHE A 88 7.75 10.73 4.03
N GLY A 89 8.89 10.66 3.33
CA GLY A 89 10.10 10.02 3.83
C GLY A 89 9.94 8.52 4.10
N ILE A 90 9.05 7.85 3.36
CA ILE A 90 8.73 6.43 3.50
C ILE A 90 9.56 5.63 2.49
N ARG A 91 10.16 4.53 2.93
CA ARG A 91 10.71 3.51 2.04
C ARG A 91 9.64 2.44 1.81
N ARG A 92 9.38 2.09 0.55
CA ARG A 92 8.56 0.91 0.22
C ARG A 92 9.40 -0.36 0.31
N LEU A 93 8.84 -1.42 0.88
CA LEU A 93 9.34 -2.79 0.78
C LEU A 93 8.60 -3.50 -0.35
N ILE A 94 9.19 -4.52 -0.96
CA ILE A 94 8.56 -5.29 -2.04
C ILE A 94 8.27 -6.69 -1.50
N TRP A 95 7.03 -7.16 -1.68
CA TRP A 95 6.60 -8.50 -1.31
C TRP A 95 6.52 -9.43 -2.52
N ASP A 96 6.32 -10.72 -2.24
CA ASP A 96 6.01 -11.72 -3.26
C ASP A 96 4.66 -11.47 -3.91
N GLU A 97 4.51 -11.96 -5.14
CA GLU A 97 3.29 -11.83 -5.90
C GLU A 97 2.12 -12.59 -5.26
N VAL A 98 0.95 -11.95 -5.22
CA VAL A 98 -0.29 -12.55 -4.74
C VAL A 98 -1.39 -12.36 -5.77
N ASN A 99 -1.84 -13.46 -6.38
CA ASN A 99 -2.96 -13.42 -7.31
C ASN A 99 -4.26 -12.98 -6.60
N LEU A 100 -4.89 -11.92 -7.13
CA LEU A 100 -6.16 -11.38 -6.64
C LEU A 100 -7.26 -11.37 -7.72
N ASP A 101 -7.11 -12.12 -8.81
CA ASP A 101 -8.01 -12.04 -9.98
C ASP A 101 -9.46 -12.41 -9.67
N GLU A 102 -9.67 -13.19 -8.61
CA GLU A 102 -11.01 -13.55 -8.13
C GLU A 102 -11.88 -12.33 -7.77
N ILE A 103 -11.26 -11.16 -7.51
CA ILE A 103 -11.99 -9.91 -7.29
C ILE A 103 -12.86 -9.53 -8.50
N TYR A 104 -12.37 -9.78 -9.72
CA TYR A 104 -13.09 -9.47 -10.97
C TYR A 104 -14.23 -10.46 -11.24
N GLN A 105 -14.32 -11.53 -10.45
CA GLN A 105 -15.42 -12.49 -10.44
C GLN A 105 -16.47 -12.16 -9.35
N GLY A 106 -16.33 -11.03 -8.64
CA GLY A 106 -17.22 -10.63 -7.55
C GLY A 106 -16.99 -11.42 -6.24
N LYS A 107 -15.86 -12.12 -6.10
CA LYS A 107 -15.52 -12.92 -4.91
C LYS A 107 -14.88 -12.09 -3.80
N THR A 108 -15.51 -10.98 -3.43
CA THR A 108 -14.96 -9.95 -2.53
C THR A 108 -14.56 -10.50 -1.16
N GLU A 109 -15.35 -11.39 -0.57
CA GLU A 109 -15.06 -11.94 0.77
C GLU A 109 -13.86 -12.89 0.75
N ILE A 110 -13.64 -13.64 -0.34
CA ILE A 110 -12.45 -14.48 -0.53
C ILE A 110 -11.20 -13.60 -0.60
N ILE A 111 -11.28 -12.50 -1.36
CA ILE A 111 -10.19 -11.53 -1.48
C ILE A 111 -9.90 -10.83 -0.16
N ARG A 112 -10.94 -10.46 0.60
CA ARG A 112 -10.78 -9.87 1.93
C ARG A 112 -10.04 -10.81 2.88
N ALA A 113 -10.44 -12.08 2.94
CA ALA A 113 -9.77 -13.09 3.76
C ALA A 113 -8.32 -13.31 3.32
N ARG A 114 -8.07 -13.36 2.00
CA ARG A 114 -6.72 -13.51 1.42
C ARG A 114 -5.83 -12.32 1.77
N LEU A 115 -6.32 -11.09 1.61
CA LEU A 115 -5.59 -9.88 1.97
C LEU A 115 -5.30 -9.80 3.47
N LEU A 116 -6.24 -10.21 4.33
CA LEU A 116 -6.00 -10.29 5.78
C LEU A 116 -4.86 -11.26 6.10
N LYS A 117 -4.88 -12.46 5.51
CA LYS A 117 -3.83 -13.45 5.71
C LYS A 117 -2.47 -12.92 5.25
N VAL A 118 -2.39 -12.37 4.05
CA VAL A 118 -1.16 -11.77 3.51
C VAL A 118 -0.67 -10.61 4.37
N ALA A 119 -1.57 -9.73 4.82
CA ALA A 119 -1.22 -8.62 5.71
C ALA A 119 -0.66 -9.12 7.05
N GLN A 120 -1.19 -10.22 7.60
CA GLN A 120 -0.66 -10.84 8.82
C GLN A 120 0.72 -11.46 8.59
N GLU A 121 0.93 -12.14 7.46
CA GLU A 121 2.23 -12.70 7.07
C GLU A 121 3.29 -11.60 6.93
N ILE A 122 2.97 -10.52 6.22
CA ILE A 122 3.84 -9.33 6.11
C ILE A 122 4.09 -8.72 7.49
N ALA A 123 3.06 -8.51 8.31
CA ALA A 123 3.20 -7.88 9.61
C ALA A 123 4.10 -8.64 10.60
N ASN A 124 4.25 -9.96 10.40
CA ASN A 124 5.15 -10.81 11.17
C ASN A 124 6.62 -10.67 10.73
N THR A 125 6.88 -10.23 9.50
CA THR A 125 8.25 -9.98 9.01
C THR A 125 8.72 -8.55 9.26
N LEU A 126 7.79 -7.60 9.40
CA LEU A 126 8.12 -6.20 9.68
C LEU A 126 8.75 -6.01 11.07
N THR A 127 9.86 -5.28 11.08
CA THR A 127 10.63 -4.90 12.26
C THR A 127 10.44 -3.41 12.59
N ASN A 128 10.90 -2.97 13.77
CA ASN A 128 10.76 -1.57 14.18
C ASN A 128 11.46 -0.57 13.24
N THR A 129 12.49 -1.00 12.52
CA THR A 129 13.23 -0.15 11.57
C THR A 129 12.47 0.09 10.26
N ASP A 130 11.45 -0.73 9.97
CA ASP A 130 10.62 -0.59 8.77
C ASP A 130 9.52 0.47 8.96
N PHE A 131 9.24 0.86 10.20
CA PHE A 131 8.24 1.88 10.52
C PHE A 131 8.88 3.26 10.63
N VAL A 132 8.23 4.24 10.01
CA VAL A 132 8.61 5.66 10.09
C VAL A 132 7.41 6.48 10.53
N ILE A 133 7.66 7.55 11.28
CA ILE A 133 6.65 8.58 11.54
C ILE A 133 6.85 9.66 10.47
N PRO A 134 5.91 9.83 9.51
CA PRO A 134 6.13 10.73 8.38
C PRO A 134 6.36 12.19 8.78
N ALA A 135 5.68 12.68 9.82
CA ALA A 135 5.86 14.03 10.35
C ALA A 135 7.28 14.33 10.84
N ASP A 136 8.03 13.30 11.26
CA ASP A 136 9.41 13.44 11.74
C ASP A 136 10.43 13.44 10.58
N LYS A 137 9.98 13.22 9.34
CA LYS A 137 10.84 13.17 8.17
C LYS A 137 10.80 14.51 7.44
N ASN A 138 11.99 14.98 7.04
CA ASN A 138 12.08 16.04 6.07
C ASN A 138 11.75 15.47 4.68
N PRO A 139 10.93 16.15 3.87
CA PRO A 139 10.68 15.71 2.51
C PRO A 139 11.98 15.68 1.70
N GLN A 140 12.19 14.63 0.90
CA GLN A 140 13.46 14.44 0.19
C GLN A 140 13.79 15.57 -0.81
N TYR A 141 12.81 16.37 -1.23
CA TYR A 141 13.00 17.50 -2.15
C TYR A 141 13.45 18.79 -1.45
N VAL A 142 13.39 18.87 -0.12
CA VAL A 142 13.95 20.00 0.63
C VAL A 142 15.45 19.75 0.81
N ARG A 143 16.25 20.23 -0.16
CA ARG A 143 17.71 20.28 -0.02
C ARG A 143 18.06 21.28 1.08
N ARG A 144 18.77 20.83 2.11
CA ARG A 144 19.40 21.71 3.12
C ARG A 144 20.63 22.39 2.53
#